data_AF-A0A2H5VEA2-F1
#
_entry.id   AF-A0A2H5VEA2-F1
#
_cell.length_a   1.000
_cell.length_b   1.000
_cell.length_c   1.000
_cell.angle_alpha   90.00
_cell.angle_beta   90.00
_cell.angle_gamma   90.00
#
_symmetry.space_group_name_H-M   'P 1'
#
loop_
_entity.id
_entity.type
_entity.pdbx_description
1 polymer ?
#
loop_
_entity_poly.entity_id
_entity_poly.type
_entity_poly.pdbx_seq_one_letter_code
_entity_poly.pdbx_strand_id
1 'polypeptide(L)'
;MFFCENCKLKIPSPSKVWSIIEQEDNKGGLIEFKVALFECKRCEHKYIKNLGKTKLIVVKRERWDQLNQELNLLRNTVKELEEKLIISELMYKAEVLSMEVEELKRGKKNLEREIESLLR
;
A
#
# COMPACT_ATOMS: atom_id res chain seq x y z
N MET A 1 -1.68 -28.34 -1.44
CA MET A 1 -1.11 -29.70 -1.52
C MET A 1 -2.09 -30.57 -2.29
N PHE A 2 -1.64 -31.27 -3.34
CA PHE A 2 -2.53 -32.02 -4.25
C PHE A 2 -2.27 -33.52 -4.15
N PHE A 3 -3.29 -34.33 -4.40
CA PHE A 3 -3.22 -35.79 -4.38
C PHE A 3 -3.73 -36.35 -5.69
N CYS A 4 -3.08 -37.41 -6.19
CA CYS A 4 -3.54 -38.15 -7.35
C CYS A 4 -4.90 -38.78 -7.05
N GLU A 5 -5.90 -38.55 -7.91
CA GLU A 5 -7.24 -39.06 -7.69
C GLU A 5 -7.30 -40.60 -7.74
N ASN A 6 -6.42 -41.20 -8.53
CA ASN A 6 -6.33 -42.65 -8.72
C ASN A 6 -5.57 -43.37 -7.58
N CYS A 7 -4.31 -42.99 -7.31
CA CYS A 7 -3.46 -43.72 -6.34
C CYS A 7 -3.25 -43.00 -5.01
N LYS A 8 -3.90 -41.86 -4.79
CA LYS A 8 -3.81 -40.99 -3.58
C LYS A 8 -2.39 -40.54 -3.20
N LEU A 9 -1.41 -40.74 -4.08
CA LEU A 9 -0.05 -40.25 -3.88
C LEU A 9 -0.06 -38.72 -3.89
N LYS A 10 0.71 -38.12 -2.99
CA LYS A 10 0.95 -36.68 -2.95
C LYS A 10 1.66 -36.24 -4.24
N ILE A 11 1.08 -35.25 -4.92
CA ILE A 11 1.71 -34.58 -6.06
C ILE A 11 2.20 -33.20 -5.60
N PRO A 12 3.51 -32.92 -5.68
CA PRO A 12 4.09 -31.68 -5.15
C PRO A 12 3.67 -30.45 -5.93
N SER A 13 3.62 -30.53 -7.26
CA SER A 13 3.30 -29.43 -8.16
C SER A 13 2.63 -29.92 -9.44
N PRO A 14 1.83 -29.07 -10.10
CA PRO A 14 1.34 -29.36 -11.44
C PRO A 14 2.47 -29.38 -12.48
N SER A 15 2.29 -30.16 -13.54
CA SER A 15 3.21 -30.25 -14.69
C SER A 15 3.13 -29.01 -15.57
N LYS A 16 1.95 -28.39 -15.68
CA LYS A 16 1.72 -27.15 -16.44
C LYS A 16 0.60 -26.35 -15.80
N VAL A 17 0.72 -25.02 -15.85
CA VAL A 17 -0.30 -24.07 -15.40
C VAL A 17 -0.54 -23.06 -16.51
N TRP A 18 -1.79 -22.72 -16.78
CA TRP A 18 -2.17 -21.70 -17.75
C TRP A 18 -3.46 -21.00 -17.33
N SER A 19 -3.72 -19.85 -17.94
CA SER A 19 -4.97 -19.10 -17.78
C SER A 19 -5.87 -19.30 -18.98
N ILE A 20 -7.18 -19.39 -18.72
CA ILE A 20 -8.23 -19.37 -19.73
C ILE A 20 -9.12 -18.17 -19.38
N ILE A 21 -9.39 -17.32 -20.38
CA ILE A 21 -10.33 -16.20 -20.21
C ILE A 21 -11.63 -16.58 -20.91
N GLU A 22 -12.73 -16.50 -20.18
CA GLU A 22 -14.07 -16.77 -20.68
C GLU A 22 -14.98 -15.59 -20.36
N GLN A 23 -16.08 -15.50 -21.10
CA GLN A 23 -17.14 -14.54 -20.80
C GLN A 23 -17.98 -15.06 -19.63
N GLU A 24 -18.07 -14.29 -18.55
CA GLU A 24 -18.86 -14.64 -17.36
C GLU A 24 -20.37 -14.48 -17.62
N ASP A 25 -20.76 -13.44 -18.36
CA ASP A 25 -22.16 -13.16 -18.66
C ASP A 25 -22.37 -12.43 -20.00
N ASN A 26 -23.62 -12.39 -20.47
CA ASN A 26 -24.03 -11.67 -21.68
C ASN A 26 -23.85 -10.14 -21.58
N LYS A 27 -23.37 -9.61 -20.44
CA LYS A 27 -23.13 -8.18 -20.21
C LYS A 27 -21.66 -7.81 -20.38
N GLY A 28 -20.81 -8.75 -20.78
CA GLY A 28 -19.40 -8.51 -21.07
C GLY A 28 -18.48 -8.63 -19.86
N GLY A 29 -18.96 -9.23 -18.76
CA GLY A 29 -18.07 -9.66 -17.68
C GLY A 29 -17.09 -10.71 -18.19
N LEU A 30 -15.82 -10.60 -17.83
CA LEU A 30 -14.80 -11.60 -18.14
C LEU A 30 -14.38 -12.32 -16.86
N ILE A 31 -14.10 -13.61 -16.96
CA ILE A 31 -13.54 -14.40 -15.87
C ILE A 31 -12.27 -15.10 -16.35
N GLU A 32 -11.23 -15.01 -15.55
CA GLU A 32 -10.00 -15.79 -15.73
C GLU A 32 -10.06 -17.03 -14.85
N PHE A 33 -9.90 -18.20 -15.47
CA PHE A 33 -9.67 -19.47 -14.79
C PHE A 33 -8.20 -19.81 -14.82
N LYS A 34 -7.60 -20.00 -13.65
CA LYS A 34 -6.26 -20.54 -13.52
C LYS A 34 -6.36 -22.06 -13.49
N VAL A 35 -5.86 -22.72 -14.53
CA VAL A 35 -6.00 -24.16 -14.73
C VAL A 35 -4.63 -24.82 -14.65
N ALA A 36 -4.60 -26.04 -14.12
CA ALA A 36 -3.37 -26.81 -13.97
C ALA A 36 -3.53 -28.25 -14.43
N LEU A 37 -2.54 -28.74 -15.17
CA LEU A 37 -2.38 -30.15 -15.52
C LEU A 37 -1.51 -30.82 -14.46
N PHE A 38 -2.03 -31.87 -13.85
CA PHE A 38 -1.30 -32.75 -12.96
C PHE A 38 -0.99 -34.07 -13.67
N GLU A 39 0.20 -34.61 -13.41
CA GLU A 39 0.61 -35.94 -13.87
C GLU A 39 1.16 -36.72 -12.68
N CYS A 40 0.56 -37.87 -12.39
CA CYS A 40 1.07 -38.75 -11.34
C CYS A 40 2.21 -39.61 -11.87
N LYS A 41 3.41 -39.51 -11.28
CA LYS A 41 4.56 -40.34 -11.67
C LYS A 41 4.45 -41.82 -11.33
N ARG A 42 3.46 -42.22 -10.51
CA ARG A 42 3.25 -43.62 -10.10
C ARG A 42 2.32 -44.38 -11.05
N CYS A 43 1.17 -43.80 -11.37
CA CYS A 43 0.15 -44.46 -12.21
C CYS A 43 -0.06 -43.75 -13.55
N GLU A 44 0.80 -42.79 -13.89
CA GLU A 44 0.83 -42.02 -15.14
C GLU A 44 -0.47 -41.26 -15.46
N HIS A 45 -1.40 -41.23 -14.51
CA HIS A 45 -2.68 -40.58 -14.67
C HIS A 45 -2.52 -39.06 -14.79
N LYS A 46 -3.11 -38.50 -15.84
CA LYS A 46 -3.14 -37.06 -16.14
C LYS A 46 -4.54 -36.51 -15.92
N TYR A 47 -4.62 -35.41 -15.20
CA TYR A 47 -5.90 -34.76 -14.91
C TYR A 47 -5.74 -33.25 -14.80
N ILE A 48 -6.81 -32.53 -15.14
CA ILE A 48 -6.86 -31.08 -15.12
C ILE A 48 -7.62 -30.64 -13.88
N LYS A 49 -7.12 -29.62 -13.19
CA LYS A 49 -7.79 -29.02 -12.05
C LYS A 49 -7.80 -27.51 -12.13
N ASN A 50 -8.94 -26.93 -11.78
CA ASN A 50 -9.07 -25.48 -11.57
C ASN A 50 -8.40 -25.10 -10.24
N LEU A 51 -7.43 -24.18 -10.31
CA LEU A 51 -6.72 -23.65 -9.15
C LEU A 51 -7.36 -22.39 -8.58
N GLY A 52 -8.20 -21.70 -9.36
CA GLY A 52 -8.85 -20.46 -8.94
C GLY A 52 -9.56 -19.75 -10.08
N LYS A 53 -10.47 -18.85 -9.70
CA LYS A 53 -11.21 -17.99 -10.61
C LYS A 53 -11.06 -16.52 -10.20
N THR A 54 -10.84 -15.64 -11.16
CA THR A 54 -10.72 -14.19 -10.94
C THR A 54 -11.66 -13.46 -11.90
N LYS A 55 -12.52 -12.59 -11.36
CA LYS A 55 -13.34 -11.71 -12.20
C LYS A 55 -12.48 -10.59 -12.75
N LEU A 56 -12.60 -10.34 -14.05
CA LEU A 56 -11.88 -9.30 -14.77
C LEU A 56 -12.85 -8.19 -15.16
N ILE A 57 -12.42 -6.96 -14.93
CA ILE A 57 -13.15 -5.76 -15.36
C ILE A 57 -12.43 -5.20 -16.58
N VAL A 58 -13.15 -5.08 -17.69
CA VAL A 58 -12.63 -4.43 -18.89
C VAL A 58 -12.81 -2.93 -18.75
N VAL A 59 -11.70 -2.19 -18.74
CA VAL A 59 -11.70 -0.73 -18.68
C VAL A 59 -11.16 -0.20 -20.00
N LYS A 60 -11.82 0.83 -20.56
CA LYS A 60 -11.30 1.54 -21.74
C LYS A 60 -9.93 2.13 -21.43
N ARG A 61 -8.98 2.00 -22.35
CA ARG A 61 -7.60 2.45 -22.15
C ARG A 61 -7.52 3.92 -21.78
N GLU A 62 -8.31 4.76 -22.44
CA GLU A 62 -8.34 6.21 -22.17
C GLU A 62 -8.80 6.49 -20.74
N ARG A 63 -9.77 5.72 -20.22
CA ARG A 63 -10.23 5.87 -18.84
C ARG A 63 -9.17 5.41 -17.84
N TRP A 64 -8.43 4.35 -18.16
CA TRP A 64 -7.29 3.90 -17.36
C TRP A 64 -6.19 4.95 -17.28
N ASP A 65 -5.85 5.57 -18.41
CA ASP A 65 -4.85 6.62 -18.49
C ASP A 65 -5.27 7.86 -17.68
N GLN A 66 -6.54 8.27 -17.79
CA GLN A 66 -7.12 9.34 -16.97
C GLN A 66 -7.04 9.01 -15.47
N LEU A 67 -7.47 7.81 -15.07
CA LEU A 67 -7.41 7.39 -13.67
C LEU A 67 -5.98 7.40 -13.12
N ASN A 68 -4.99 6.98 -13.90
CA ASN A 68 -3.58 7.05 -13.50
C ASN A 68 -3.08 8.49 -13.35
N GLN A 69 -3.50 9.40 -14.24
CA GLN A 69 -3.17 10.82 -14.11
C GLN A 69 -3.80 11.42 -12.85
N GLU A 70 -5.08 11.17 -12.61
CA GLU A 70 -5.78 11.58 -11.38
C GLU A 70 -5.06 11.05 -10.13
N LEU A 71 -4.65 9.77 -10.13
CA LEU A 71 -3.92 9.15 -9.04
C LEU A 71 -2.56 9.81 -8.77
N ASN A 72 -1.83 10.15 -9.83
CA ASN A 72 -0.54 10.82 -9.70
C ASN A 72 -0.68 12.26 -9.19
N LEU A 73 -1.69 12.98 -9.67
CA LEU A 73 -2.01 14.32 -9.15
C LEU A 73 -2.35 14.25 -7.66
N LEU A 74 -3.21 13.31 -7.25
CA LEU A 74 -3.56 13.12 -5.85
C LEU A 74 -2.34 12.80 -4.97
N ARG A 75 -1.43 11.93 -5.45
CA ARG A 75 -0.18 11.62 -4.74
C ARG A 75 0.71 12.85 -4.54
N ASN A 76 0.83 13.68 -5.57
CA ASN A 76 1.60 14.92 -5.48
C ASN A 76 0.95 15.90 -4.49
N THR A 77 -0.38 16.06 -4.56
CA THR A 77 -1.12 16.92 -3.62
C THR A 77 -0.97 16.45 -2.19
N VAL A 78 -1.04 15.14 -1.92
CA VAL A 78 -0.82 14.59 -0.58
C VAL A 78 0.58 14.96 -0.07
N LYS A 79 1.61 14.75 -0.90
CA LYS A 79 2.98 15.11 -0.53
C LYS A 79 3.14 16.59 -0.21
N GLU A 80 2.58 17.48 -1.04
CA GLU A 80 2.61 18.92 -0.80
C GLU A 80 1.89 19.32 0.50
N LEU A 81 0.78 18.66 0.83
CA LEU A 81 0.04 18.91 2.06
C LEU A 81 0.80 18.41 3.28
N GLU A 82 1.46 17.26 3.20
CA GLU A 82 2.34 16.74 4.25
C GLU A 82 3.51 17.71 4.52
N GLU A 83 4.15 18.23 3.47
CA GLU A 83 5.21 19.24 3.60
C GLU A 83 4.70 20.52 4.27
N LYS A 84 3.53 21.01 3.86
CA LYS A 84 2.89 22.20 4.48
C LYS A 84 2.53 21.97 5.94
N LEU A 85 2.06 20.77 6.29
CA LEU A 85 1.73 20.40 7.66
C LEU A 85 2.98 20.43 8.54
N ILE A 86 4.07 19.81 8.08
CA ILE A 86 5.37 19.82 8.80
C ILE A 86 5.85 21.26 9.02
N ILE A 87 5.80 22.10 7.99
CA ILE A 87 6.20 23.52 8.11
C ILE A 87 5.34 24.23 9.15
N SER A 88 4.02 24.04 9.11
CA SER A 88 3.08 24.65 10.06
C SER A 88 3.39 24.24 11.50
N GLU A 89 3.64 22.95 11.75
CA GLU A 89 4.00 22.45 13.07
C GLU A 89 5.33 23.01 13.58
N LEU A 90 6.34 23.14 12.70
CA LEU A 90 7.63 23.72 13.05
C LEU A 90 7.50 25.21 13.35
N MET A 91 6.70 25.96 12.58
CA MET A 91 6.42 27.37 12.84
C MET A 91 5.76 27.57 14.19
N TYR A 92 4.75 26.76 14.52
CA TYR A 92 4.10 26.81 15.83
C TYR A 92 5.08 26.54 16.97
N LYS A 93 5.92 25.48 16.85
CA LYS A 93 6.95 25.19 17.86
C LYS A 93 7.97 26.32 18.00
N ALA A 94 8.39 26.93 16.89
CA ALA A 94 9.33 28.05 16.91
C ALA A 94 8.74 29.28 17.62
N GLU A 95 7.46 29.56 17.42
CA GLU A 95 6.76 30.65 18.11
C GLU A 95 6.68 30.41 19.63
N VAL A 96 6.28 29.20 20.05
CA VAL A 96 6.24 28.82 21.47
C VAL A 96 7.62 28.95 22.12
N LEU A 97 8.66 28.39 21.50
CA LEU A 97 10.03 28.49 22.02
C LEU A 97 10.52 29.95 22.08
N SER A 98 10.12 30.78 21.11
CA SER A 98 10.48 32.21 21.11
C SER A 98 9.86 32.94 22.31
N MET A 99 8.62 32.61 22.68
CA MET A 99 7.97 33.17 23.86
C MET A 99 8.68 32.74 25.16
N GLU A 100 8.98 31.45 25.29
CA GLU A 100 9.70 30.91 26.46
C GLU A 100 11.08 31.56 26.62
N VAL A 101 11.82 31.76 25.54
CA VAL A 101 13.13 32.44 25.56
C VAL A 101 13.00 33.88 26.06
N GLU A 102 11.98 34.62 25.63
CA GLU A 102 11.76 36.00 26.10
C GLU A 102 11.33 36.05 27.57
N GLU A 103 10.56 35.07 28.05
CA GLU A 103 10.26 34.93 29.48
C GLU A 103 11.51 34.64 30.31
N LEU A 104 12.34 33.69 29.88
CA LEU A 104 13.60 33.38 30.56
C LEU A 104 14.58 34.56 30.57
N LYS A 105 14.69 35.31 29.46
CA LYS A 105 15.49 36.54 29.39
C LYS A 105 15.00 37.59 30.38
N ARG A 106 13.68 37.78 30.50
CA ARG A 106 13.09 38.70 31.49
C ARG A 106 13.37 38.24 32.91
N GLY A 107 13.19 36.95 33.20
CA GLY A 107 13.52 36.36 34.50
C GLY A 107 14.99 36.55 34.88
N LYS A 108 15.91 36.25 33.95
CA LYS A 108 17.35 36.47 34.14
C LYS A 108 17.68 37.93 34.49
N LYS A 109 17.15 38.88 33.72
CA LYS A 109 17.37 40.32 33.98
C LYS A 109 16.82 40.80 35.32
N ASN A 110 15.79 40.15 35.86
CA ASN A 110 15.26 40.47 37.18
C ASN A 110 16.20 39.93 38.27
N LEU A 111 16.63 38.68 38.15
CA LEU A 111 17.59 38.08 39.07
C LEU A 111 18.93 38.82 39.10
N GLU A 112 19.45 39.24 37.95
CA GLU A 112 20.67 40.07 37.86
C GLU A 112 20.51 41.37 38.65
N ARG A 113 19.34 42.03 38.56
CA ARG A 113 19.03 43.26 39.32
C ARG A 113 18.88 42.99 40.83
N GLU A 114 18.32 41.85 41.22
CA GLU A 114 18.23 41.44 42.63
C GLU A 114 19.60 41.12 43.23
N ILE A 115 20.48 40.47 42.48
CA ILE A 115 21.86 40.21 42.90
C ILE A 115 22.61 41.54 43.08
N GLU A 116 22.49 42.47 42.13
CA GLU A 116 23.11 43.80 42.22
C GLU A 116 22.64 44.61 43.44
N SER A 117 21.38 44.46 43.85
CA SER A 117 20.85 45.16 45.02
C SER A 117 21.30 44.55 46.34
N LEU A 118 21.56 43.24 46.39
CA LEU A 118 22.07 42.52 47.57
C LEU A 118 23.58 42.69 47.80
N LEU A 119 24.33 43.08 46.76
CA LEU A 119 25.78 43.30 46.81
C LEU A 119 26.18 44.76 47.09
N ARG A 120 25.21 45.67 47.23
CA ARG A 120 25.43 47.08 47.63
C ARG A 120 25.07 47.29 49.09
#